data_AF-A0A660HMG3-F1
#
_entry.id   AF-A0A660HMG3-F1
#
_cell.length_a   1.000
_cell.length_b   1.000
_cell.length_c   1.000
_cell.angle_alpha   90.00
_cell.angle_beta   90.00
_cell.angle_gamma   90.00
#
_symmetry.space_group_name_H-M   'P 1'
#
loop_
_entity.id
_entity.type
_entity.pdbx_description
1 polymer ?
#
loop_
_entity_poly.entity_id
_entity_poly.type
_entity_poly.pdbx_seq_one_letter_code
_entity_poly.pdbx_strand_id
1 'polypeptide(L)'
;MKNFFKNKRSKLKLFPFIFNSISGEPFRCEIYDINGEEKKIEFFFLKQSEYNSYFLDMKQYVVWSIVDDLYRVLVDESYYSKFEILYQKEINIIYMNFLQKLLYKRYKIIRKNFLYYFLSIFFSLFLIYFFYFKEISFLKEYQYLIFFIIFILNFVFLFFYTKVKQRDFFQNYKTKLLKETMKNIKSFLGVEVFENISKQQRMFSSEFFDEKEK
;
A
#
# COMPACT_ATOMS: atom_id res chain seq x y z
N MET A 1 -20.50 -16.73 26.22
CA MET A 1 -19.23 -16.64 25.47
C MET A 1 -19.30 -15.49 24.47
N LYS A 2 -18.96 -14.26 24.90
CA LYS A 2 -18.90 -13.07 24.05
C LYS A 2 -17.48 -12.88 23.51
N ASN A 3 -17.36 -12.60 22.22
CA ASN A 3 -16.21 -11.96 21.55
C ASN A 3 -14.87 -12.72 21.44
N PHE A 4 -14.86 -13.98 20.99
CA PHE A 4 -13.60 -14.64 20.59
C PHE A 4 -13.14 -14.30 19.16
N PHE A 5 -13.98 -13.62 18.36
CA PHE A 5 -13.63 -13.14 17.01
C PHE A 5 -13.68 -11.61 16.93
N LYS A 6 -13.03 -10.91 17.88
CA LYS A 6 -12.61 -9.53 17.59
C LYS A 6 -11.50 -9.66 16.54
N ASN A 7 -11.93 -9.61 15.28
CA ASN A 7 -11.12 -9.75 14.08
C ASN A 7 -9.85 -8.91 14.30
N LYS A 8 -8.72 -9.57 14.57
CA LYS A 8 -7.44 -8.91 14.80
C LYS A 8 -7.03 -8.34 13.44
N ARG A 9 -7.59 -7.17 13.08
CA ARG A 9 -7.24 -6.44 11.86
C ARG A 9 -5.72 -6.34 11.89
N SER A 10 -5.08 -6.88 10.87
CA SER A 10 -3.62 -6.83 10.76
C SER A 10 -3.20 -5.37 10.86
N LYS A 11 -2.31 -5.04 11.79
CA LYS A 11 -1.75 -3.68 11.96
C LYS A 11 -1.27 -3.19 10.60
N LEU A 12 -1.98 -2.25 10.01
CA LEU A 12 -1.67 -1.72 8.69
C LEU A 12 -0.38 -0.92 8.77
N LYS A 13 0.48 -1.09 7.77
CA LYS A 13 1.74 -0.34 7.66
C LYS A 13 1.87 0.23 6.27
N LEU A 14 2.19 1.52 6.20
CA LEU A 14 2.55 2.24 5.00
C LEU A 14 3.75 3.12 5.35
N PHE A 15 4.87 2.89 4.66
CA PHE A 15 6.08 3.70 4.82
C PHE A 15 6.56 3.89 6.27
N PRO A 16 6.83 2.80 7.02
CA PRO A 16 7.24 2.87 8.43
C PRO A 16 8.58 3.60 8.64
N PHE A 17 9.49 3.54 7.67
CA PHE A 17 10.77 4.26 7.74
C PHE A 17 10.56 5.79 7.70
N ILE A 18 9.64 6.24 6.85
CA ILE A 18 9.25 7.66 6.75
C ILE A 18 8.56 8.08 8.06
N PHE A 19 7.64 7.26 8.56
CA PHE A 19 6.94 7.50 9.82
C PHE A 19 7.89 7.72 11.00
N ASN A 20 8.97 6.93 11.07
CA ASN A 20 9.96 6.98 12.15
C ASN A 20 11.03 8.07 11.97
N SER A 21 11.17 8.63 10.77
CA SER A 21 12.17 9.67 10.44
C SER A 21 11.74 11.10 10.82
N ILE A 22 10.57 11.25 11.44
CA ILE A 22 9.96 12.56 11.70
C ILE A 22 10.50 13.11 13.01
N SER A 23 10.96 14.36 12.97
CA SER A 23 11.45 15.10 14.14
C SER A 23 10.51 16.25 14.52
N GLY A 24 10.41 16.53 15.81
CA GLY A 24 9.54 17.58 16.35
C GLY A 24 8.07 17.18 16.48
N GLU A 25 7.24 18.17 16.77
CA GLU A 25 5.81 17.99 17.04
C GLU A 25 4.95 18.19 15.78
N PRO A 26 3.77 17.54 15.71
CA PRO A 26 2.81 17.79 14.64
C PRO A 26 2.21 19.18 14.74
N PHE A 27 2.08 19.88 13.62
CA PHE A 27 1.46 21.21 13.58
C PHE A 27 -0.07 21.16 13.64
N ARG A 28 -0.67 20.01 13.30
CA ARG A 28 -2.12 19.76 13.37
C ARG A 28 -2.38 18.31 13.74
N CYS A 29 -3.29 18.08 14.67
CA CYS A 29 -3.72 16.75 15.10
C CYS A 29 -5.23 16.66 15.06
N GLU A 30 -5.77 15.58 14.51
CA GLU A 30 -7.21 15.38 14.43
C GLU A 30 -7.57 13.93 14.72
N ILE A 31 -8.81 13.71 15.14
CA ILE A 31 -9.37 12.39 15.41
C ILE A 31 -10.64 12.24 14.60
N TYR A 32 -10.73 11.13 13.89
CA TYR A 32 -11.87 10.81 13.03
C TYR A 32 -12.42 9.43 13.35
N ASP A 33 -13.74 9.30 13.32
CA ASP A 33 -14.38 7.99 13.31
C ASP A 33 -14.40 7.43 11.89
N ILE A 34 -13.71 6.31 11.69
CA ILE A 34 -13.66 5.60 10.41
C ILE A 34 -14.12 4.16 10.63
N ASN A 35 -15.32 3.85 10.12
CA ASN A 35 -15.95 2.54 10.22
C ASN A 35 -16.19 2.09 11.69
N GLY A 36 -16.55 3.02 12.58
CA GLY A 36 -16.81 2.76 13.99
C GLY A 36 -15.54 2.60 14.84
N GLU A 37 -14.40 3.09 14.34
CA GLU A 37 -13.11 3.08 15.02
C GLU A 37 -12.51 4.48 14.98
N GLU A 38 -12.13 5.01 16.16
CA GLU A 38 -11.38 6.26 16.24
C GLU A 38 -9.97 6.07 15.67
N LYS A 39 -9.62 6.91 14.71
CA LYS A 39 -8.30 6.97 14.10
C LYS A 39 -7.73 8.37 14.28
N LYS A 40 -6.48 8.45 14.75
CA LYS A 40 -5.74 9.71 14.89
C LYS A 40 -4.96 9.99 13.61
N ILE A 41 -4.99 11.25 13.18
CA ILE A 41 -4.14 11.78 12.12
C ILE A 41 -3.27 12.91 12.68
N GLU A 42 -2.00 12.89 12.33
CA GLU A 42 -1.02 13.88 12.71
C GLU A 42 -0.41 14.49 11.45
N PHE A 43 -0.41 15.81 11.34
CA PHE A 43 0.17 16.53 10.23
C PHE A 43 1.52 17.12 10.62
N PHE A 44 2.50 16.89 9.75
CA PHE A 44 3.86 17.35 9.89
C PHE A 44 4.28 18.04 8.60
N PHE A 45 5.16 19.03 8.70
CA PHE A 45 5.78 19.61 7.51
C PHE A 45 6.82 18.65 6.94
N LEU A 46 6.93 18.60 5.62
CA LEU A 46 7.86 17.70 4.93
C LEU A 46 9.32 17.92 5.37
N LYS A 47 9.68 19.18 5.67
CA LYS A 47 10.99 19.58 6.24
C LYS A 47 11.36 18.90 7.56
N GLN A 48 10.38 18.34 8.28
CA GLN A 48 10.59 17.63 9.54
C GLN A 48 11.07 16.18 9.34
N SER A 49 11.06 15.67 8.11
CA SER A 49 11.56 14.33 7.76
C SER A 49 12.95 14.40 7.14
N GLU A 50 13.80 13.43 7.47
CA GLU A 50 15.11 13.21 6.83
C GLU A 50 15.03 13.01 5.31
N TYR A 51 13.86 12.63 4.79
CA TYR A 51 13.60 12.36 3.37
C TYR A 51 13.04 13.56 2.60
N ASN A 52 13.07 14.77 3.18
CA ASN A 52 12.50 15.97 2.55
C ASN A 52 13.01 16.21 1.12
N SER A 53 14.34 16.24 0.93
CA SER A 53 14.96 16.45 -0.39
C SER A 53 14.49 15.40 -1.39
N TYR A 54 14.56 14.13 -1.01
CA TYR A 54 14.15 13.00 -1.84
C TYR A 54 12.71 13.11 -2.34
N PHE A 55 11.76 13.53 -1.50
CA PHE A 55 10.38 13.70 -1.93
C PHE A 55 10.17 14.90 -2.84
N LEU A 56 10.82 16.03 -2.54
CA LEU A 56 10.73 17.22 -3.37
C LEU A 56 11.32 16.96 -4.77
N ASP A 57 12.43 16.22 -4.87
CA ASP A 57 13.03 15.83 -6.15
C ASP A 57 12.08 14.95 -6.99
N MET A 58 11.29 14.10 -6.33
CA MET A 58 10.25 13.29 -6.97
C MET A 58 8.93 14.04 -7.21
N LYS A 59 8.87 15.35 -6.95
CA LYS A 59 7.65 16.17 -7.03
C LYS A 59 6.52 15.66 -6.11
N GLN A 60 6.89 15.03 -4.99
CA GLN A 60 5.95 14.51 -3.99
C GLN A 60 5.83 15.49 -2.83
N TYR A 61 4.84 16.37 -2.90
CA TYR A 61 4.61 17.40 -1.87
C TYR A 61 3.76 16.91 -0.69
N VAL A 62 3.19 15.72 -0.79
CA VAL A 62 2.34 15.11 0.25
C VAL A 62 2.66 13.63 0.35
N VAL A 63 2.95 13.17 1.56
CA VAL A 63 3.27 11.77 1.84
C VAL A 63 2.46 11.29 3.03
N TRP A 64 1.66 10.25 2.80
CA TRP A 64 0.92 9.56 3.84
C TRP A 64 1.73 8.37 4.36
N SER A 65 1.90 8.28 5.67
CA SER A 65 2.50 7.12 6.34
C SER A 65 1.58 6.61 7.44
N ILE A 66 1.60 5.30 7.68
CA ILE A 66 0.71 4.63 8.63
C ILE A 66 1.53 3.58 9.38
N VAL A 67 1.47 3.62 10.71
CA VAL A 67 2.00 2.57 11.59
C VAL A 67 0.99 2.33 12.70
N ASP A 68 0.59 1.07 12.88
CA ASP A 68 -0.28 0.64 13.99
C ASP A 68 -1.56 1.50 14.12
N ASP A 69 -2.20 1.80 12.99
CA ASP A 69 -3.43 2.61 12.87
C ASP A 69 -3.29 4.12 13.20
N LEU A 70 -2.07 4.61 13.47
CA LEU A 70 -1.75 6.05 13.51
C LEU A 70 -1.41 6.54 12.10
N TYR A 71 -2.07 7.61 11.67
CA TYR A 71 -1.86 8.23 10.36
C TYR A 71 -0.97 9.45 10.53
N ARG A 72 0.06 9.56 9.69
CA ARG A 72 0.88 10.76 9.58
C ARG A 72 0.87 11.28 8.16
N VAL A 73 0.63 12.58 8.01
CA VAL A 73 0.68 13.28 6.74
C VAL A 73 1.84 14.26 6.79
N LEU A 74 2.83 14.02 5.94
CA LEU A 74 3.93 14.93 5.70
C LEU A 74 3.56 15.79 4.49
N VAL A 75 3.54 17.10 4.65
CA VAL A 75 3.14 18.03 3.58
C VAL A 75 4.12 19.18 3.46
N ASP A 76 4.47 19.55 2.24
CA ASP A 76 5.24 20.78 2.00
C ASP A 76 4.43 22.00 2.45
N GLU A 77 5.08 22.94 3.13
CA GLU A 77 4.42 24.09 3.74
C GLU A 77 3.71 24.98 2.70
N SER A 78 4.39 25.28 1.59
CA SER A 78 3.80 26.08 0.50
C SER A 78 2.65 25.35 -0.20
N TYR A 79 2.76 24.03 -0.34
CA TYR A 79 1.70 23.19 -0.90
C TYR A 79 0.48 23.15 0.04
N TYR A 80 0.70 23.01 1.35
CA TYR A 80 -0.37 23.01 2.34
C TYR A 80 -1.16 24.32 2.31
N SER A 81 -0.47 25.46 2.31
CA SER A 81 -1.09 26.78 2.25
C SER A 81 -1.91 27.00 0.98
N LYS A 82 -1.40 26.55 -0.18
CA LYS A 82 -2.09 26.73 -1.48
C LYS A 82 -3.29 25.79 -1.66
N PHE A 83 -3.22 24.60 -1.07
CA PHE A 83 -4.23 23.53 -1.26
C PHE A 83 -4.90 23.11 0.05
N GLU A 84 -5.06 24.03 1.00
CA GLU A 84 -5.60 23.76 2.34
C GLU A 84 -6.96 23.05 2.29
N ILE A 85 -7.80 23.42 1.30
CA ILE A 85 -9.10 22.82 1.06
C ILE A 85 -9.07 21.28 0.93
N LEU A 86 -7.95 20.69 0.48
CA LEU A 86 -7.79 19.23 0.36
C LEU A 86 -7.54 18.53 1.70
N TYR A 87 -7.33 19.28 2.79
CA TYR A 87 -7.10 18.76 4.13
C TYR A 87 -8.29 19.01 5.06
N GLN A 88 -9.46 19.28 4.49
CA GLN A 88 -10.73 19.29 5.23
C GLN A 88 -11.09 17.88 5.71
N LYS A 89 -11.87 17.83 6.80
CA LYS A 89 -12.26 16.59 7.47
C LYS A 89 -12.80 15.54 6.52
N GLU A 90 -13.74 15.91 5.67
CA GLU A 90 -14.43 14.99 4.75
C GLU A 90 -13.46 14.41 3.72
N ILE A 91 -12.52 15.22 3.22
CA ILE A 91 -11.50 14.76 2.26
C ILE A 91 -10.48 13.86 2.93
N ASN A 92 -10.03 14.20 4.14
CA ASN A 92 -9.14 13.34 4.93
C ASN A 92 -9.79 11.98 5.18
N ILE A 93 -11.07 11.94 5.55
CA ILE A 93 -11.84 10.69 5.73
C ILE A 93 -11.90 9.90 4.41
N ILE A 94 -12.15 10.55 3.27
CA ILE A 94 -12.14 9.90 1.96
C ILE A 94 -10.77 9.27 1.65
N TYR A 95 -9.67 10.00 1.87
CA TYR A 95 -8.30 9.50 1.66
C TYR A 95 -7.92 8.38 2.62
N MET A 96 -8.26 8.49 3.91
CA MET A 96 -7.99 7.43 4.88
C MET A 96 -8.74 6.15 4.52
N ASN A 97 -9.99 6.26 4.06
CA ASN A 97 -10.77 5.12 3.55
C ASN A 97 -10.12 4.50 2.30
N PHE A 98 -9.61 5.32 1.37
CA PHE A 98 -8.84 4.85 0.22
C PHE A 98 -7.62 4.04 0.66
N LEU A 99 -6.82 4.56 1.59
CA LEU A 99 -5.61 3.91 2.10
C LEU A 99 -5.94 2.60 2.81
N GLN A 100 -6.96 2.58 3.68
CA GLN A 100 -7.40 1.36 4.37
C GLN A 100 -7.80 0.27 3.38
N LYS A 101 -8.68 0.59 2.43
CA LYS A 101 -9.14 -0.37 1.40
C LYS A 101 -7.96 -0.90 0.58
N LEU A 102 -7.04 -0.02 0.17
CA LEU A 102 -5.86 -0.39 -0.61
C LEU A 102 -4.91 -1.32 0.16
N LEU A 103 -4.55 -0.96 1.39
CA LEU A 103 -3.63 -1.73 2.23
C LEU A 103 -4.24 -3.07 2.65
N TYR A 104 -5.52 -3.09 3.01
CA TYR A 104 -6.22 -4.33 3.33
C TYR A 104 -6.26 -5.28 2.13
N LYS A 105 -6.51 -4.76 0.93
CA LYS A 105 -6.45 -5.55 -0.30
C LYS A 105 -5.05 -6.13 -0.52
N ARG A 106 -4.00 -5.32 -0.35
CA ARG A 106 -2.60 -5.76 -0.47
C ARG A 106 -2.29 -6.87 0.52
N TYR A 107 -2.67 -6.70 1.80
CA TYR A 107 -2.49 -7.72 2.83
C TYR A 107 -3.21 -9.03 2.47
N LYS A 108 -4.45 -8.96 1.99
CA LYS A 108 -5.21 -10.15 1.56
C LYS A 108 -4.52 -10.89 0.42
N ILE A 109 -3.93 -10.17 -0.54
CA ILE A 109 -3.16 -10.77 -1.64
C ILE A 109 -1.92 -11.47 -1.08
N ILE A 110 -1.13 -10.79 -0.25
CA ILE A 110 0.09 -11.37 0.36
C ILE A 110 -0.25 -12.64 1.16
N ARG A 111 -1.29 -12.61 1.98
CA ARG A 111 -1.73 -13.78 2.77
C ARG A 111 -2.20 -14.92 1.88
N LYS A 112 -2.91 -14.62 0.79
CA LYS A 112 -3.34 -15.63 -0.19
C LYS A 112 -2.12 -16.28 -0.86
N ASN A 113 -1.08 -15.51 -1.15
CA ASN A 113 0.15 -16.04 -1.76
C ASN A 113 0.88 -16.96 -0.82
N PHE A 114 1.04 -16.54 0.43
CA PHE A 114 1.66 -17.36 1.45
C PHE A 114 0.96 -18.73 1.55
N LEU A 115 -0.39 -18.73 1.57
CA LEU A 115 -1.16 -19.97 1.57
C LEU A 115 -0.94 -20.82 0.31
N TYR A 116 -0.90 -20.22 -0.89
CA TYR A 116 -0.62 -20.96 -2.12
C TYR A 116 0.78 -21.56 -2.15
N TYR A 117 1.80 -20.82 -1.73
CA TYR A 117 3.17 -21.33 -1.63
C TYR A 117 3.26 -22.48 -0.62
N PHE A 118 2.62 -22.32 0.54
CA PHE A 118 2.56 -23.37 1.54
C PHE A 118 1.89 -24.63 0.99
N LEU A 119 0.71 -24.51 0.38
CA LEU A 119 -0.01 -25.64 -0.23
C LEU A 119 0.81 -26.31 -1.35
N SER A 120 1.51 -25.53 -2.17
CA SER A 120 2.40 -26.04 -3.22
C SER A 120 3.53 -26.89 -2.64
N ILE A 121 4.18 -26.42 -1.56
CA ILE A 121 5.22 -27.19 -0.86
C ILE A 121 4.66 -28.51 -0.33
N PHE A 122 3.52 -28.48 0.36
CA PHE A 122 2.89 -29.69 0.89
C PHE A 122 2.52 -30.68 -0.22
N PHE A 123 1.97 -30.18 -1.33
CA PHE A 123 1.64 -31.01 -2.49
C PHE A 123 2.88 -31.65 -3.11
N SER A 124 3.98 -30.89 -3.25
CA SER A 124 5.24 -31.44 -3.73
C SER A 124 5.83 -32.51 -2.80
N LEU A 125 5.81 -32.29 -1.49
CA LEU A 125 6.24 -33.30 -0.51
C LEU A 125 5.38 -34.56 -0.56
N PHE A 126 4.07 -34.41 -0.72
CA PHE A 126 3.14 -35.52 -0.88
C PHE A 126 3.44 -36.34 -2.15
N LEU A 127 3.72 -35.67 -3.28
CA LEU A 127 4.10 -36.36 -4.51
C LEU A 127 5.42 -37.13 -4.34
N ILE A 128 6.44 -36.49 -3.74
CA ILE A 128 7.73 -37.16 -3.47
C ILE A 128 7.51 -38.41 -2.62
N TYR A 129 6.73 -38.30 -1.53
CA TYR A 129 6.38 -39.43 -0.68
C TYR A 129 5.65 -40.53 -1.48
N PHE A 130 4.63 -40.19 -2.25
CA PHE A 130 3.87 -41.16 -3.04
C PHE A 130 4.73 -41.92 -4.05
N PHE A 131 5.64 -41.23 -4.74
CA PHE A 131 6.52 -41.87 -5.72
C PHE A 131 7.67 -42.65 -5.09
N TYR A 132 8.17 -42.25 -3.92
CA TYR A 132 9.20 -42.98 -3.18
C TYR A 132 8.76 -44.43 -2.87
N PHE A 133 7.49 -44.62 -2.50
CA PHE A 133 6.94 -45.95 -2.18
C PHE A 133 6.59 -46.80 -3.41
N LYS A 134 6.59 -46.24 -4.62
CA LYS A 134 6.07 -46.93 -5.81
C LYS A 134 7.11 -47.73 -6.62
N GLU A 135 8.34 -47.88 -6.10
CA GLU A 135 9.43 -48.70 -6.69
C GLU A 135 9.51 -48.67 -8.23
N ILE A 136 9.48 -47.46 -8.82
CA ILE A 136 9.58 -47.30 -10.27
C ILE A 136 11.03 -47.59 -10.68
N SER A 137 11.26 -48.81 -11.18
CA SER A 137 12.58 -49.40 -11.45
C SER A 137 13.48 -48.59 -12.40
N PHE A 138 12.88 -47.81 -13.33
CA PHE A 138 13.62 -47.01 -14.32
C PHE A 138 14.21 -45.69 -13.75
N LEU A 139 13.74 -45.23 -12.58
CA LEU A 139 14.13 -43.93 -12.01
C LEU A 139 15.10 -44.03 -10.82
N LYS A 140 15.45 -45.25 -10.36
CA LYS A 140 16.12 -45.45 -9.06
C LYS A 140 17.42 -44.64 -8.88
N GLU A 141 18.26 -44.49 -9.91
CA GLU A 141 19.53 -43.76 -9.80
C GLU A 141 19.38 -42.23 -9.80
N TYR A 142 18.39 -41.69 -10.52
CA TYR A 142 18.22 -40.23 -10.71
C TYR A 142 16.95 -39.66 -10.08
N GLN A 143 16.16 -40.48 -9.38
CA GLN A 143 14.85 -40.10 -8.83
C GLN A 143 14.90 -38.79 -8.03
N TYR A 144 15.85 -38.66 -7.11
CA TYR A 144 15.95 -37.47 -6.25
C TYR A 144 16.30 -36.23 -7.05
N LEU A 145 17.21 -36.36 -8.02
CA LEU A 145 17.61 -35.25 -8.89
C LEU A 145 16.45 -34.81 -9.79
N ILE A 146 15.69 -35.75 -10.35
CA ILE A 146 14.51 -35.46 -11.18
C ILE A 146 13.41 -34.81 -10.34
N PHE A 147 13.13 -35.32 -9.14
CA PHE A 147 12.16 -34.70 -8.22
C PHE A 147 12.57 -33.30 -7.81
N PHE A 148 13.86 -33.10 -7.52
CA PHE A 148 14.39 -31.79 -7.17
C PHE A 148 14.25 -30.79 -8.33
N ILE A 149 14.54 -31.20 -9.56
CA ILE A 149 14.34 -30.38 -10.76
C ILE A 149 12.85 -30.03 -10.94
N ILE A 150 11.95 -31.01 -10.83
CA ILE A 150 10.49 -30.78 -10.94
C ILE A 150 10.01 -29.85 -9.84
N PHE A 151 10.51 -30.01 -8.61
CA PHE A 151 10.19 -29.14 -7.48
C PHE A 151 10.61 -27.69 -7.73
N ILE A 152 11.85 -27.47 -8.18
CA ILE A 152 12.35 -26.14 -8.53
C ILE A 152 11.51 -25.53 -9.66
N LEU A 153 11.24 -26.29 -10.74
CA LEU A 153 10.45 -25.81 -11.87
C LEU A 153 9.03 -25.41 -11.43
N ASN A 154 8.40 -26.20 -10.57
CA ASN A 154 7.09 -25.89 -10.02
C ASN A 154 7.11 -24.60 -9.19
N PHE A 155 8.12 -24.45 -8.32
CA PHE A 155 8.28 -23.28 -7.47
C PHE A 155 8.52 -22.00 -8.30
N VAL A 156 9.42 -22.08 -9.27
CA VAL A 156 9.73 -20.97 -10.20
C VAL A 156 8.48 -20.59 -11.00
N PHE A 157 7.78 -21.57 -11.58
CA PHE A 157 6.54 -21.32 -12.33
C PHE A 157 5.49 -20.63 -11.46
N LEU A 158 5.25 -21.14 -10.24
CA LEU A 158 4.25 -20.59 -9.33
C LEU A 158 4.64 -19.18 -8.85
N PHE A 159 5.93 -18.93 -8.63
CA PHE A 159 6.45 -17.61 -8.28
C PHE A 159 6.19 -16.59 -9.40
N PHE A 160 6.55 -16.89 -10.64
CA PHE A 160 6.33 -15.98 -11.76
C PHE A 160 4.84 -15.78 -12.05
N TYR A 161 4.06 -16.86 -12.05
CA TYR A 161 2.62 -16.80 -12.29
C TYR A 161 1.91 -15.91 -11.27
N THR A 162 2.21 -16.09 -9.99
CA THR A 162 1.60 -15.29 -8.92
C THR A 162 2.08 -13.84 -8.97
N LYS A 163 3.38 -13.59 -9.22
CA LYS A 163 3.93 -12.24 -9.28
C LYS A 163 3.31 -11.40 -10.39
N VAL A 164 3.22 -11.92 -11.61
CA VAL A 164 2.70 -11.16 -12.77
C VAL A 164 1.20 -10.92 -12.62
N LYS A 165 0.41 -11.99 -12.51
CA LYS A 165 -1.06 -11.90 -12.49
C LYS A 165 -1.59 -11.02 -11.35
N GLN A 166 -0.93 -11.06 -10.19
CA GLN A 166 -1.39 -10.32 -9.04
C GLN A 166 -0.90 -8.88 -9.00
N ARG A 167 0.27 -8.60 -9.59
CA ARG A 167 0.69 -7.22 -9.81
C ARG A 167 -0.36 -6.51 -10.65
N ASP A 168 -0.75 -7.11 -11.78
CA ASP A 168 -1.73 -6.51 -12.69
C ASP A 168 -3.09 -6.36 -12.01
N PHE A 169 -3.54 -7.41 -11.30
CA PHE A 169 -4.77 -7.35 -10.52
C PHE A 169 -4.76 -6.24 -9.45
N PHE A 170 -3.64 -6.08 -8.72
CA PHE A 170 -3.52 -5.06 -7.69
C PHE A 170 -3.45 -3.66 -8.29
N GLN A 171 -2.74 -3.47 -9.42
CA GLN A 171 -2.71 -2.18 -10.13
C GLN A 171 -4.09 -1.81 -10.66
N ASN A 172 -4.83 -2.73 -11.27
CA ASN A 172 -6.19 -2.49 -11.73
C ASN A 172 -7.12 -2.12 -10.57
N TYR A 173 -6.99 -2.81 -9.44
CA TYR A 173 -7.73 -2.47 -8.22
C TYR A 173 -7.37 -1.08 -7.70
N LYS A 174 -6.08 -0.74 -7.63
CA LYS A 174 -5.58 0.58 -7.21
C LYS A 174 -6.15 1.68 -8.10
N THR A 175 -6.07 1.52 -9.41
CA THR A 175 -6.58 2.49 -10.39
C THR A 175 -8.09 2.69 -10.26
N LYS A 176 -8.86 1.60 -10.12
CA LYS A 176 -10.32 1.69 -9.92
C LYS A 176 -10.65 2.45 -8.63
N LEU A 177 -9.99 2.08 -7.54
CA LEU A 177 -10.22 2.69 -6.23
C LEU A 177 -9.80 4.18 -6.22
N LEU A 178 -8.72 4.53 -6.91
CA LEU A 178 -8.30 5.93 -7.07
C LEU A 178 -9.33 6.73 -7.86
N LYS A 179 -9.84 6.20 -8.98
CA LYS A 179 -10.91 6.86 -9.76
C LYS A 179 -12.17 7.10 -8.93
N GLU A 180 -12.59 6.11 -8.14
CA GLU A 180 -13.72 6.24 -7.20
C GLU A 180 -13.45 7.32 -6.16
N THR A 181 -12.24 7.34 -5.59
CA THR A 181 -11.81 8.35 -4.61
C THR A 181 -11.86 9.75 -5.17
N MET A 182 -11.31 9.96 -6.37
CA MET A 182 -11.35 11.25 -7.06
C MET A 182 -12.78 11.68 -7.39
N LYS A 183 -13.65 10.73 -7.77
CA LYS A 183 -15.09 11.01 -7.98
C LYS A 183 -15.75 11.48 -6.69
N ASN A 184 -15.46 10.85 -5.55
CA ASN A 184 -16.02 11.23 -4.26
C ASN A 184 -15.54 12.62 -3.82
N ILE A 185 -14.26 12.92 -4.00
CA ILE A 185 -13.70 14.26 -3.72
C ILE A 185 -14.35 15.30 -4.65
N LYS A 186 -14.47 15.01 -5.94
CA LYS A 186 -15.14 15.89 -6.91
C LYS A 186 -16.61 16.14 -6.57
N SER A 187 -17.31 15.11 -6.10
CA SER A 187 -18.70 15.23 -5.65
C SER A 187 -18.84 16.08 -4.39
N PHE A 188 -17.85 16.01 -3.49
CA PHE A 188 -17.85 16.78 -2.25
C PHE A 188 -17.50 18.26 -2.49
N LEU A 189 -16.44 18.53 -3.25
CA LEU A 189 -15.98 19.89 -3.54
C LEU A 189 -16.83 20.63 -4.57
N GLY A 190 -17.54 19.89 -5.43
CA GLY A 190 -18.15 20.43 -6.64
C GLY A 190 -17.19 20.39 -7.83
N VAL A 191 -17.77 20.32 -9.03
CA VAL A 191 -17.03 20.11 -10.28
C VAL A 191 -16.05 21.25 -10.55
N GLU A 192 -16.49 22.49 -10.45
CA GLU A 192 -15.69 23.67 -10.79
C GLU A 192 -14.48 23.83 -9.86
N VAL A 193 -14.70 23.73 -8.54
CA VAL A 193 -13.65 23.80 -7.53
C VAL A 193 -12.62 22.69 -7.74
N PHE A 194 -13.08 21.46 -7.99
CA PHE A 194 -12.20 20.32 -8.23
C PHE A 194 -11.34 20.48 -9.49
N GLU A 195 -11.92 20.93 -10.61
CA GLU A 195 -11.16 21.14 -11.85
C GLU A 195 -10.15 22.30 -11.69
N ASN A 196 -10.54 23.37 -10.99
CA ASN A 196 -9.63 24.49 -10.69
C ASN A 196 -8.43 24.04 -9.84
N ILE A 197 -8.67 23.32 -8.73
CA ILE A 197 -7.60 22.75 -7.91
C ILE A 197 -6.71 21.82 -8.73
N SER A 198 -7.30 20.96 -9.56
CA SER A 198 -6.56 20.03 -10.41
C SER A 198 -5.64 20.76 -11.40
N LYS A 199 -6.09 21.88 -11.96
CA LYS A 199 -5.28 22.75 -12.82
C LYS A 199 -4.16 23.41 -12.04
N GLN A 200 -4.45 23.97 -10.87
CA GLN A 200 -3.48 24.62 -10.00
C GLN A 200 -2.39 23.65 -9.51
N GLN A 201 -2.74 22.39 -9.18
CA GLN A 201 -1.77 21.38 -8.79
C GLN A 201 -0.77 21.05 -9.90
N ARG A 202 -1.22 21.02 -11.16
CA ARG A 202 -0.33 20.81 -12.32
C ARG A 202 0.65 21.97 -12.49
N MET A 203 0.17 23.21 -12.32
CA MET A 203 0.99 24.43 -12.43
C MET A 203 1.98 24.56 -11.27
N PHE A 204 1.58 24.19 -10.05
CA PHE A 204 2.47 24.20 -8.90
C PHE A 204 3.71 23.34 -9.14
N SER A 205 3.54 22.19 -9.80
CA SER A 205 4.66 21.31 -10.13
C SER A 205 5.64 21.88 -11.17
N SER A 206 5.24 22.86 -11.99
CA SER A 206 6.15 23.54 -12.91
C SER A 206 6.83 24.74 -12.23
N GLU A 207 6.06 25.59 -11.56
CA GLU A 207 6.55 26.81 -10.90
C GLU A 207 7.58 26.49 -9.79
N PHE A 208 7.34 25.46 -8.98
CA PHE A 208 8.21 25.07 -7.88
C PHE A 208 9.62 24.63 -8.33
N PHE A 209 9.76 24.13 -9.56
CA PHE A 209 11.07 23.73 -10.10
C PHE A 209 11.83 24.92 -10.66
N ASP A 210 11.14 25.83 -11.37
CA ASP A 210 11.75 27.05 -11.91
C ASP A 210 12.27 27.98 -10.81
N GLU A 211 11.68 27.95 -9.62
CA GLU A 211 12.16 28.68 -8.44
C GLU A 211 13.37 28.04 -7.75
N LYS A 212 13.51 26.71 -7.79
CA LYS A 212 14.65 26.00 -7.19
C LYS A 212 15.92 26.00 -8.04
N GLU A 213 15.79 26.22 -9.35
CA GLU A 213 16.92 26.31 -10.28
C GLU A 213 17.52 27.73 -10.37
N LYS A 214 16.96 28.70 -9.64
CA LYS A 214 17.47 30.08 -9.51
C LYS A 214 18.24 30.27 -8.21
#